data_AF-A0A9E2L328-F1
#
_entry.id   AF-A0A9E2L328-F1
#
_cell.length_a   1.000
_cell.length_b   1.000
_cell.length_c   1.000
_cell.angle_alpha   90.00
_cell.angle_beta   90.00
_cell.angle_gamma   90.00
#
_symmetry.space_group_name_H-M   'P 1'
#
loop_
_entity.id
_entity.type
_entity.pdbx_description
1 polymer ?
#
loop_
_entity_poly.entity_id
_entity_poly.type
_entity_poly.pdbx_seq_one_letter_code
_entity_poly.pdbx_strand_id
1 'polypeptide(L)' 'MGDLQGAYSRRINIKHRLVYEVFEEEQTVKIISLWTHYEF' A
#
# COMPACT_ATOMS: atom_id res chain seq x y z
N MET A 1 -6.80 11.08 14.87
CA MET A 1 -5.83 10.13 15.45
C MET A 1 -6.40 8.72 15.27
N GLY A 2 -6.41 8.19 14.05
CA GLY A 2 -7.07 6.91 13.77
C GLY A 2 -6.63 6.33 12.43
N ASP A 3 -6.33 5.02 12.47
CA ASP A 3 -6.46 4.04 11.37
C ASP A 3 -5.47 4.00 10.19
N LEU A 4 -4.21 4.39 10.38
CA LEU A 4 -3.15 4.06 9.40
C LEU A 4 -1.99 3.24 9.98
N GLN A 5 -2.14 2.63 11.17
CA GLN A 5 -1.04 1.93 11.83
C GLN A 5 -0.68 0.55 11.24
N GLY A 6 -1.47 0.01 10.31
CA GLY A 6 -1.22 -1.30 9.68
C GLY A 6 -0.84 -1.28 8.19
N ALA A 7 -0.90 -0.11 7.54
CA ALA A 7 -0.64 0.00 6.11
C ALA A 7 0.86 0.09 5.83
N TYR A 8 1.37 -0.86 5.06
CA TYR A 8 2.74 -0.88 4.57
C TYR A 8 2.86 -0.09 3.26
N SER A 9 3.95 0.66 3.11
CA SER A 9 4.31 1.31 1.85
C SER A 9 5.60 0.71 1.29
N ARG A 10 5.53 0.18 0.07
CA ARG A 10 6.69 -0.36 -0.65
C ARG A 10 6.90 0.39 -1.96
N ARG A 11 8.12 0.83 -2.20
CA ARG A 11 8.52 1.45 -3.47
C ARG A 11 8.66 0.37 -4.54
N ILE A 12 7.94 0.50 -5.65
CA ILE A 12 8.05 -0.42 -6.80
C ILE A 12 9.09 0.10 -7.79
N ASN A 13 9.16 1.41 -7.98
CA ASN A 13 10.21 2.07 -8.76
C ASN A 13 10.40 3.52 -8.24
N ILE A 14 11.31 4.29 -8.83
CA ILE A 14 11.64 5.64 -8.34
C ILE A 14 10.41 6.57 -8.22
N LYS A 15 9.39 6.38 -9.06
CA LYS A 15 8.17 7.19 -9.12
C LYS A 15 6.93 6.55 -8.47
N HIS A 16 6.96 5.25 -8.14
CA HIS A 16 5.75 4.53 -7.74
C HIS A 16 5.85 3.91 -6.35
N ARG A 17 4.78 4.05 -5.57
CA ARG A 17 4.62 3.40 -4.25
C ARG A 17 3.35 2.57 -4.22
N LEU A 18 3.49 1.33 -3.78
CA LEU A 18 2.40 0.46 -3.40
C LEU A 18 2.06 0.70 -1.94
N VAL A 19 0.79 0.91 -1.64
CA VAL A 19 0.27 0.90 -0.27
C VAL A 19 -0.63 -0.32 -0.13
N TYR A 20 -0.31 -1.15 0.85
CA TYR A 20 -1.01 -2.42 1.07
C TYR A 20 -1.08 -2.73 2.55
N GLU A 21 -1.98 -3.63 2.91
CA GLU A 21 -2.15 -4.16 4.26
C GLU A 21 -2.06 -5.69 4.19
N VAL A 22 -1.44 -6.30 5.20
CA VAL A 22 -1.27 -7.76 5.28
C VAL A 22 -2.16 -8.28 6.39
N PHE A 23 -3.04 -9.20 6.02
CA PHE A 23 -3.91 -9.96 6.92
C PHE A 23 -3.29 -11.36 7.04
N GLU A 24 -2.45 -11.57 8.06
CA GLU A 24 -1.64 -12.79 8.20
C GLU A 24 -2.50 -14.03 8.47
N GLU A 25 -3.56 -13.90 9.28
CA GLU A 25 -4.46 -15.01 9.62
C GLU A 25 -5.23 -15.51 8.38
N GLU A 26 -5.66 -14.58 7.52
CA GLU A 26 -6.36 -14.83 6.27
C GLU A 26 -5.42 -15.07 5.08
N GLN A 27 -4.10 -15.04 5.31
CA GLN A 27 -3.05 -15.09 4.29
C GLN A 27 -3.34 -14.17 3.08
N THR A 28 -3.90 -13.00 3.35
CA THR A 28 -4.44 -12.11 2.32
C THR A 28 -3.72 -10.77 2.34
N VAL A 29 -3.36 -10.27 1.16
CA VAL A 29 -2.79 -8.93 1.00
C VAL A 29 -3.83 -8.03 0.34
N LYS A 30 -4.25 -6.99 1.05
CA LYS A 30 -5.19 -5.99 0.53
C LYS A 30 -4.41 -4.84 -0.07
N ILE A 31 -4.59 -4.59 -1.35
CA ILE A 31 -4.01 -3.43 -2.03
C ILE A 31 -4.93 -2.23 -1.81
N ILE A 32 -4.40 -1.17 -1.20
CA ILE A 32 -5.16 0.04 -0.89
C ILE A 32 -5.03 1.03 -2.05
N SER A 33 -3.81 1.27 -2.52
CA SER A 33 -3.55 2.17 -3.64
C SER A 33 -2.19 1.90 -4.28
N LEU A 34 -2.10 2.21 -5.57
CA LEU A 34 -0.85 2.29 -6.31
C LEU A 34 -0.64 3.76 -6.68
N TRP A 35 0.23 4.44 -5.95
CA TRP A 35 0.56 5.84 -6.23
C TRP A 35 1.45 5.89 -7.46
N THR A 36 0.89 6.31 -8.58
CA THR A 36 1.63 6.80 -9.75
C THR A 36 1.92 8.27 -9.51
N HIS A 37 3.19 8.68 -9.48
CA HIS A 37 3.46 10.11 -9.57
C HIS A 37 3.11 10.53 -11.01
N TYR A 38 2.07 11.35 -11.13
CA TYR A 38 1.38 11.85 -12.31
C TYR A 38 0.20 11.00 -12.79
N GLU A 39 -0.97 11.60 -12.58
CA GLU A 39 -2.23 11.37 -13.26
C GLU A 39 -2.03 11.56 -14.77
N PHE A 40 -2.68 10.72 -15.57
CA PHE A 40 -2.91 10.95 -16.99
C PHE A 40 -4.39 11.32 -17.17
#